data_AF-A0A9W9UWY0-F1
#
_entry.id   AF-A0A9W9UWY0-F1
#
_cell.length_a   1.000
_cell.length_b   1.000
_cell.length_c   1.000
_cell.angle_alpha   90.00
_cell.angle_beta   90.00
_cell.angle_gamma   90.00
#
_symmetry.space_group_name_H-M   'P 1'
#
loop_
_entity.id
_entity.type
_entity.pdbx_description
1 polymer ?
#
loop_
_entity_poly.entity_id
_entity_poly.type
_entity_poly.pdbx_seq_one_letter_code
_entity_poly.pdbx_strand_id
1 'polypeptide(L)'
;MKMLTTVLNLDNTAHGSSSLEYQIQEMINGLPKDLKKKSNTHGEAISPRDLCELHRSLSHYLVDDILRLVQREVTSHFRQLDAYPDLIEPAEAEILHNLRALKGLWTNPSPDGPVHLNAWAYQINECAACILARIASNKNTLRNLRVVIQSRTRTRKNHRPRELNIFVDHCINRFTPAEAEDLHSTSSQLAFGMKRARKACVKAYMRDREGDAEKRSRQKRRRHSRRTGSSTPYRSC
;
A
#
# COMPACT_ATOMS: atom_id res chain seq x y z
N MET A 1 -2.74 15.94 -9.67
CA MET A 1 -2.22 14.57 -9.86
C MET A 1 -1.40 14.43 -11.14
N LYS A 2 -1.94 14.66 -12.35
CA LYS A 2 -1.18 14.57 -13.62
C LYS A 2 0.19 15.26 -13.60
N MET A 3 0.29 16.47 -13.06
CA MET A 3 1.55 17.21 -13.02
C MET A 3 2.53 16.70 -11.94
N LEU A 4 2.03 16.15 -10.83
CA LEU A 4 2.87 15.51 -9.81
C LEU A 4 3.46 14.22 -10.34
N THR A 5 2.67 13.39 -11.03
CA THR A 5 3.19 12.18 -11.67
C THR A 5 4.18 12.52 -12.76
N THR A 6 4.07 13.68 -13.42
CA THR A 6 5.09 14.22 -14.36
C THR A 6 6.46 14.39 -13.71
N VAL A 7 6.50 15.05 -12.54
CA VAL A 7 7.73 15.26 -11.78
C VAL A 7 8.33 13.93 -11.28
N LEU A 8 7.47 13.01 -10.83
CA LEU A 8 7.94 11.76 -10.23
C LEU A 8 8.58 10.76 -11.21
N ASN A 9 8.24 10.71 -12.50
CA ASN A 9 8.89 9.73 -13.41
C ASN A 9 10.18 10.21 -14.06
N LEU A 10 10.79 11.32 -13.61
CA LEU A 10 12.19 11.56 -13.95
C LEU A 10 13.03 10.71 -13.00
N ASP A 11 13.49 9.57 -13.52
CA ASP A 11 14.26 8.59 -12.76
C ASP A 11 15.63 9.18 -12.41
N ASN A 12 15.80 9.60 -11.16
CA ASN A 12 17.07 10.12 -10.66
C ASN A 12 17.89 9.05 -9.93
N THR A 13 17.63 7.77 -10.17
CA THR A 13 18.42 6.67 -9.57
C THR A 13 19.71 6.37 -10.33
N ALA A 14 19.88 6.91 -11.54
CA ALA A 14 21.11 6.86 -12.32
C ALA A 14 21.88 8.19 -12.22
N HIS A 15 22.94 8.19 -11.41
CA HIS A 15 24.06 9.13 -11.34
C HIS A 15 23.97 10.41 -12.22
N GLY A 16 23.59 11.53 -11.59
CA GLY A 16 24.27 12.82 -11.72
C GLY A 16 24.50 13.39 -13.12
N SER A 17 23.43 13.74 -13.84
CA SER A 17 23.54 14.79 -14.87
C SER A 17 22.83 16.05 -14.38
N SER A 18 23.57 17.16 -14.28
CA SER A 18 23.05 18.49 -13.90
C SER A 18 21.86 18.94 -14.77
N SER A 19 21.76 18.41 -15.98
CA SER A 19 20.65 18.61 -16.92
C SER A 19 19.33 17.99 -16.42
N LEU A 20 19.36 16.81 -15.81
CA LEU A 20 18.15 16.14 -15.29
C LEU A 20 17.64 16.84 -14.02
N GLU A 21 18.54 17.28 -13.14
CA GLU A 21 18.18 18.05 -11.95
C GLU A 21 17.50 19.37 -12.32
N TYR A 22 18.01 20.06 -13.35
CA TYR A 22 17.40 21.27 -13.89
C TYR A 22 15.99 21.01 -14.45
N GLN A 23 15.81 19.91 -15.20
CA GLN A 23 14.50 19.53 -15.74
C GLN A 23 13.47 19.20 -14.64
N ILE A 24 13.89 18.48 -13.59
CA ILE A 24 13.04 18.20 -12.42
C ILE A 24 12.61 19.52 -11.78
N GLN A 25 13.56 20.43 -11.56
CA GLN A 25 13.29 21.71 -10.90
C GLN A 25 12.39 22.62 -11.73
N GLU A 26 12.58 22.71 -13.05
CA GLU A 26 11.70 23.47 -13.95
C GLU A 26 10.27 22.94 -13.94
N MET A 27 10.08 21.63 -14.01
CA MET A 27 8.74 21.06 -13.96
C MET A 27 8.06 21.27 -12.61
N ILE A 28 8.81 21.20 -11.51
CA ILE A 28 8.27 21.55 -10.19
C ILE A 28 7.89 23.03 -10.15
N ASN A 29 8.71 23.91 -10.73
CA ASN A 29 8.42 25.33 -10.85
C ASN A 29 7.23 25.62 -11.78
N GLY A 30 6.84 24.69 -12.66
CA GLY A 30 5.63 24.74 -13.47
C GLY A 30 4.35 24.29 -12.75
N LEU A 31 4.45 23.72 -11.54
CA LEU A 31 3.28 23.18 -10.84
C LEU A 31 2.30 24.26 -10.34
N PRO A 32 0.99 24.00 -10.34
CA PRO A 32 -0.02 24.77 -9.62
C PRO A 32 0.37 24.96 -8.15
N LYS A 33 0.03 26.13 -7.59
CA LYS A 33 0.38 26.51 -6.22
C LYS A 33 -0.04 25.48 -5.17
N ASP A 34 -1.13 24.77 -5.41
CA ASP A 34 -1.66 23.74 -4.51
C ASP A 34 -0.81 22.45 -4.46
N LEU A 35 0.04 22.24 -5.47
CA LEU A 35 0.99 21.12 -5.53
C LEU A 35 2.40 21.51 -5.07
N LYS A 36 2.66 22.81 -4.95
CA LYS A 36 3.91 23.37 -4.40
C LYS A 36 3.80 23.56 -2.90
N LYS A 37 4.94 23.63 -2.22
CA LYS A 37 5.00 24.01 -0.80
C LYS A 37 4.28 25.35 -0.61
N LYS A 38 3.22 25.38 0.20
CA LYS A 38 2.64 26.65 0.68
C LYS A 38 3.67 27.29 1.60
N SER A 39 4.04 28.54 1.33
CA SER A 39 4.90 29.32 2.22
C SER A 39 4.14 29.58 3.51
N ASN A 40 4.29 28.72 4.51
CA ASN A 40 3.85 29.02 5.86
C ASN A 40 4.97 29.84 6.51
N THR A 41 4.82 31.17 6.48
CA THR A 41 5.30 32.02 7.56
C THR A 41 4.57 31.56 8.80
N HIS A 42 5.30 30.97 9.76
CA HIS A 42 4.95 30.69 11.18
C HIS A 42 5.54 29.34 11.59
N GLY A 43 6.81 29.37 12.03
CA GLY A 43 7.24 28.82 13.32
C GLY A 43 6.99 27.35 13.69
N GLU A 44 6.64 26.45 12.78
CA GLU A 44 6.56 25.01 13.10
C GLU A 44 7.92 24.33 12.89
N ALA A 45 8.42 23.71 13.96
CA ALA A 45 9.63 22.92 13.96
C ALA A 45 9.58 21.84 12.87
N ILE A 46 10.58 21.86 12.00
CA ILE A 46 10.72 21.01 10.82
C ILE A 46 10.86 19.55 11.29
N SER A 47 9.95 18.68 10.83
CA SER A 47 9.95 17.25 11.14
C SER A 47 11.03 16.50 10.34
N PRO A 48 11.52 15.33 10.80
CA PRO A 48 12.72 14.67 10.24
C PRO A 48 12.56 13.99 8.87
N ARG A 49 11.48 14.25 8.12
CA ARG A 49 11.23 13.63 6.80
C ARG A 49 11.14 14.66 5.69
N ASP A 50 12.11 15.56 5.66
CA ASP A 50 12.19 16.53 4.58
C ASP A 50 12.38 15.81 3.24
N LEU A 51 11.65 16.29 2.22
CA LEU A 51 11.94 15.93 0.84
C LEU A 51 13.38 16.35 0.53
N CYS A 52 14.11 15.53 -0.24
CA CYS A 52 15.48 15.86 -0.63
C CYS A 52 15.54 17.21 -1.37
N GLU A 53 16.73 17.82 -1.46
CA GLU A 53 17.00 19.10 -2.16
C GLU A 53 16.22 19.23 -3.49
N LEU A 54 16.23 18.19 -4.31
CA LEU A 54 15.56 18.15 -5.62
C LEU A 54 14.02 18.17 -5.57
N HIS A 55 13.44 17.71 -4.47
CA HIS A 55 12.00 17.60 -4.29
C HIS A 55 11.46 18.58 -3.24
N ARG A 56 12.31 19.42 -2.64
CA ARG A 56 11.95 20.34 -1.53
C ARG A 56 10.82 21.32 -1.85
N SER A 57 10.61 21.61 -3.13
CA SER A 57 9.58 22.52 -3.64
C SER A 57 8.21 21.86 -3.83
N LEU A 58 8.13 20.53 -3.77
CA LEU A 58 6.86 19.80 -3.76
C LEU A 58 6.16 19.94 -2.40
N SER A 59 4.83 19.83 -2.42
CA SER A 59 4.05 19.71 -1.19
C SER A 59 4.38 18.40 -0.46
N HIS A 60 5.17 18.49 0.62
CA HIS A 60 5.51 17.35 1.48
C HIS A 60 4.26 16.57 1.92
N TYR A 61 3.21 17.28 2.38
CA TYR A 61 1.96 16.64 2.82
C TYR A 61 1.32 15.78 1.74
N LEU A 62 1.26 16.29 0.49
CA LEU A 62 0.65 15.55 -0.61
C LEU A 62 1.47 14.30 -0.98
N VAL A 63 2.79 14.43 -1.05
CA VAL A 63 3.70 13.34 -1.41
C VAL A 63 3.67 12.26 -0.32
N ASP A 64 3.74 12.66 0.94
CA ASP A 64 3.69 11.76 2.08
C ASP A 64 2.31 11.07 2.21
N ASP A 65 1.21 11.78 1.96
CA ASP A 65 -0.13 11.18 1.92
C ASP A 65 -0.22 10.07 0.86
N ILE A 66 0.29 10.31 -0.36
CA ILE A 66 0.28 9.29 -1.42
C ILE A 66 1.14 8.10 -1.03
N LEU A 67 2.33 8.33 -0.45
CA LEU A 67 3.18 7.24 0.01
C LEU A 67 2.49 6.42 1.13
N ARG A 68 1.83 7.07 2.08
CA ARG A 68 1.02 6.40 3.11
C ARG A 68 -0.11 5.59 2.51
N LEU A 69 -0.75 6.07 1.45
CA LEU A 69 -1.77 5.30 0.73
C LEU A 69 -1.18 4.02 0.10
N VAL A 70 -0.02 4.12 -0.56
CA VAL A 70 0.70 2.97 -1.12
C VAL A 70 1.05 1.97 -0.02
N GLN A 71 1.72 2.44 1.05
CA GLN A 71 2.13 1.61 2.18
C GLN A 71 0.93 0.86 2.77
N ARG A 72 -0.19 1.56 3.02
CA ARG A 72 -1.41 0.96 3.54
C ARG A 72 -1.98 -0.10 2.60
N GLU A 73 -1.89 0.11 1.29
CA GLU A 73 -2.38 -0.83 0.28
C GLU A 73 -1.59 -2.14 0.28
N VAL A 74 -0.26 -2.09 0.43
CA VAL A 74 0.62 -3.27 0.39
C VAL A 74 0.96 -3.85 1.76
N THR A 75 0.38 -3.31 2.83
CA THR A 75 0.56 -3.79 4.22
C THR A 75 -0.79 -4.17 4.82
N SER A 76 -1.51 -3.19 5.38
CA SER A 76 -2.71 -3.40 6.18
C SER A 76 -3.81 -4.11 5.39
N HIS A 77 -3.96 -3.79 4.10
CA HIS A 77 -4.97 -4.43 3.25
C HIS A 77 -4.59 -5.85 2.80
N PHE A 78 -3.40 -6.34 3.14
CA PHE A 78 -2.97 -7.71 2.87
C PHE A 78 -3.17 -8.64 4.07
N ARG A 79 -3.45 -8.11 5.28
CA ARG A 79 -3.55 -8.90 6.52
C ARG A 79 -4.41 -10.17 6.41
N GLN A 80 -5.57 -10.09 5.76
CA GLN A 80 -6.44 -11.26 5.58
C GLN A 80 -5.94 -12.21 4.48
N LEU A 81 -5.25 -11.71 3.46
CA LEU A 81 -4.62 -12.55 2.44
C LEU A 81 -3.43 -13.30 3.04
N ASP A 82 -2.63 -12.62 3.88
CA ASP A 82 -1.48 -13.20 4.56
C ASP A 82 -1.89 -14.30 5.56
N ALA A 83 -3.11 -14.23 6.12
CA ALA A 83 -3.63 -15.23 7.06
C ALA A 83 -4.15 -16.51 6.37
N TYR A 84 -4.44 -16.47 5.07
CA TYR A 84 -5.01 -17.60 4.32
C TYR A 84 -4.31 -17.80 2.96
N PRO A 85 -2.98 -18.05 2.95
CA PRO A 85 -2.22 -18.18 1.72
C PRO A 85 -2.71 -19.33 0.82
N ASP A 86 -3.20 -20.42 1.42
CA ASP A 86 -3.68 -21.61 0.70
C ASP A 86 -4.94 -21.35 -0.14
N LEU A 87 -5.62 -20.22 0.08
CA LEU A 87 -6.81 -19.81 -0.68
C LEU A 87 -6.47 -18.90 -1.87
N ILE A 88 -5.18 -18.67 -2.13
CA ILE A 88 -4.69 -17.75 -3.14
C ILE A 88 -4.08 -18.57 -4.28
N GLU A 89 -4.64 -18.41 -5.48
CA GLU A 89 -4.11 -19.06 -6.68
C GLU A 89 -2.70 -18.48 -7.03
N PRO A 90 -1.84 -19.24 -7.73
CA PRO A 90 -0.44 -18.85 -7.96
C PRO A 90 -0.26 -17.47 -8.60
N ALA A 91 -1.12 -17.09 -9.55
CA ALA A 91 -1.05 -15.79 -10.23
C ALA A 91 -1.27 -14.62 -9.26
N GLU A 92 -2.28 -14.72 -8.39
CA GLU A 92 -2.54 -13.72 -7.35
C GLU A 92 -1.43 -13.72 -6.30
N ALA A 93 -0.90 -14.89 -5.94
CA ALA A 93 0.20 -15.01 -4.98
C ALA A 93 1.45 -14.27 -5.48
N GLU A 94 1.77 -14.39 -6.77
CA GLU A 94 2.87 -13.66 -7.41
C GLU A 94 2.66 -12.14 -7.36
N ILE A 95 1.45 -11.66 -7.66
CA ILE A 95 1.09 -10.23 -7.56
C ILE A 95 1.32 -9.72 -6.13
N LEU A 96 0.86 -10.47 -5.13
CA LEU A 96 1.04 -10.08 -3.73
C LEU A 96 2.52 -10.14 -3.31
N HIS A 97 3.26 -11.16 -3.74
CA HIS A 97 4.69 -11.27 -3.50
C HIS A 97 5.44 -10.04 -4.03
N ASN A 98 5.21 -9.68 -5.29
CA ASN A 98 5.83 -8.52 -5.93
C ASN A 98 5.50 -7.20 -5.22
N LEU A 99 4.27 -7.04 -4.72
CA LEU A 99 3.87 -5.85 -3.97
C LEU A 99 4.43 -5.82 -2.55
N ARG A 100 4.59 -6.97 -1.88
CA ARG A 100 5.24 -7.05 -0.56
C ARG A 100 6.70 -6.62 -0.63
N ALA A 101 7.38 -6.91 -1.75
CA ALA A 101 8.77 -6.51 -1.97
C ALA A 101 8.99 -4.99 -1.92
N LEU A 102 7.95 -4.18 -2.18
CA LEU A 102 8.02 -2.72 -2.08
C LEU A 102 8.35 -2.23 -0.66
N LYS A 103 8.07 -3.03 0.37
CA LYS A 103 8.42 -2.68 1.76
C LYS A 103 9.91 -2.36 1.91
N GLY A 104 10.76 -2.98 1.11
CA GLY A 104 12.20 -2.69 1.10
C GLY A 104 12.53 -1.23 0.84
N LEU A 105 11.70 -0.49 0.08
CA LEU A 105 11.92 0.93 -0.21
C LEU A 105 11.94 1.82 1.05
N TRP A 106 11.24 1.45 2.12
CA TRP A 106 11.07 2.24 3.35
C TRP A 106 11.35 1.46 4.63
N THR A 107 11.87 0.23 4.52
CA THR A 107 12.30 -0.56 5.68
C THR A 107 13.81 -0.51 5.72
N ASN A 108 14.35 0.18 6.72
CA ASN A 108 15.80 0.30 6.89
C ASN A 108 16.41 -1.11 7.09
N PRO A 109 17.37 -1.53 6.24
CA PRO A 109 18.02 -2.82 6.39
C PRO A 109 18.83 -2.82 7.69
N SER A 110 18.43 -3.65 8.65
CA SER A 110 19.26 -3.92 9.83
C SER A 110 20.43 -4.81 9.42
N PRO A 111 21.67 -4.53 9.85
CA PRO A 111 22.85 -5.38 9.59
C PRO A 111 22.63 -6.84 10.03
N ASP A 112 21.89 -7.03 11.13
CA ASP A 112 21.56 -8.34 11.70
C ASP A 112 20.15 -8.81 11.33
N GLY A 113 19.47 -8.09 10.44
CA GLY A 113 18.10 -8.37 10.04
C GLY A 113 18.02 -9.47 8.98
N PRO A 114 16.89 -10.20 8.89
CA PRO A 114 16.67 -11.12 7.80
C PRO A 114 16.69 -10.38 6.46
N VAL A 115 17.57 -10.79 5.55
CA VAL A 115 17.56 -10.30 4.17
C VAL A 115 16.34 -10.86 3.48
N HIS A 116 15.38 -9.99 3.16
CA HIS A 116 14.24 -10.37 2.36
C HIS A 116 14.68 -10.57 0.90
N LEU A 117 14.85 -11.83 0.50
CA LEU A 117 15.07 -12.23 -0.90
C LEU A 117 14.02 -11.52 -1.78
N ASN A 118 14.49 -10.80 -2.80
CA ASN A 118 13.69 -10.02 -3.75
C ASN A 118 13.07 -8.71 -3.24
N ALA A 119 13.41 -8.22 -2.03
CA ALA A 119 12.99 -6.89 -1.61
C ALA A 119 13.63 -5.79 -2.46
N TRP A 120 12.90 -4.70 -2.66
CA TRP A 120 13.44 -3.52 -3.32
C TRP A 120 14.56 -2.90 -2.46
N ALA A 121 15.62 -2.44 -3.11
CA ALA A 121 16.72 -1.74 -2.42
C ALA A 121 16.18 -0.51 -1.67
N TYR A 122 16.59 -0.37 -0.42
CA TYR A 122 16.17 0.72 0.45
C TYR A 122 16.50 2.11 -0.12
N GLN A 123 15.57 3.06 0.05
CA GLN A 123 15.78 4.43 -0.40
C GLN A 123 16.58 5.19 0.67
N ILE A 124 17.90 5.29 0.48
CA ILE A 124 18.86 5.82 1.46
C ILE A 124 18.50 7.24 1.94
N ASN A 125 18.05 8.12 1.04
CA ASN A 125 17.70 9.50 1.39
C ASN A 125 16.30 9.65 2.00
N GLU A 126 15.58 8.55 2.23
CA GLU A 126 14.22 8.47 2.80
C GLU A 126 13.15 9.35 2.13
N CYS A 127 13.48 9.96 0.99
CA CYS A 127 12.64 10.96 0.36
C CYS A 127 11.39 10.30 -0.23
N ALA A 128 10.22 10.68 0.27
CA ALA A 128 8.94 10.12 -0.18
C ALA A 128 8.71 10.30 -1.69
N ALA A 129 9.16 11.42 -2.26
CA ALA A 129 9.10 11.65 -3.70
C ALA A 129 10.01 10.69 -4.48
N CYS A 130 11.24 10.44 -4.02
CA CYS A 130 12.13 9.45 -4.64
C CYS A 130 11.54 8.02 -4.56
N ILE A 131 10.91 7.66 -3.44
CA ILE A 131 10.22 6.36 -3.31
C ILE A 131 9.08 6.26 -4.33
N LEU A 132 8.21 7.27 -4.40
CA LEU A 132 7.10 7.28 -5.34
C LEU A 132 7.56 7.32 -6.79
N ALA A 133 8.68 7.98 -7.09
CA ALA A 133 9.31 7.98 -8.41
C ALA A 133 9.68 6.56 -8.86
N ARG A 134 10.37 5.80 -8.00
CA ARG A 134 10.75 4.39 -8.27
C ARG A 134 9.53 3.49 -8.48
N ILE A 135 8.44 3.74 -7.78
CA ILE A 135 7.18 3.01 -7.96
C ILE A 135 6.53 3.40 -9.30
N ALA A 136 6.51 4.70 -9.60
CA ALA A 136 5.83 5.26 -10.76
C ALA A 136 6.56 5.01 -12.09
N SER A 137 7.85 4.67 -12.06
CA SER A 137 8.61 4.24 -13.24
C SER A 137 8.44 2.75 -13.58
N ASN A 138 7.94 1.93 -12.66
CA ASN A 138 7.87 0.48 -12.84
C ASN A 138 6.48 -0.03 -13.29
N LYS A 139 6.39 -0.45 -14.56
CA LYS A 139 5.16 -0.95 -15.20
C LYS A 139 4.48 -2.08 -14.43
N ASN A 140 5.24 -3.11 -14.06
CA ASN A 140 4.71 -4.29 -13.35
C ASN A 140 4.16 -3.91 -11.97
N THR A 141 4.84 -3.01 -11.27
CA THR A 141 4.40 -2.49 -9.96
C THR A 141 3.10 -1.72 -10.08
N LEU A 142 2.99 -0.82 -11.08
CA LEU A 142 1.78 -0.06 -11.33
C LEU A 142 0.60 -0.95 -11.72
N ARG A 143 0.82 -1.95 -12.59
CA ARG A 143 -0.19 -2.97 -12.93
C ARG A 143 -0.68 -3.68 -11.68
N ASN A 144 0.25 -4.20 -10.86
CA ASN A 144 -0.08 -4.96 -9.66
C ASN A 144 -0.80 -4.09 -8.61
N LEU A 145 -0.37 -2.85 -8.40
CA LEU A 145 -1.06 -1.88 -7.54
C LEU A 145 -2.51 -1.66 -8.01
N ARG A 146 -2.70 -1.47 -9.32
CA ARG A 146 -4.04 -1.30 -9.90
C ARG A 146 -4.92 -2.53 -9.66
N VAL A 147 -4.40 -3.74 -9.85
CA VAL A 147 -5.10 -5.01 -9.56
C VAL A 147 -5.63 -5.03 -8.13
N VAL A 148 -4.77 -4.77 -7.13
CA VAL A 148 -5.17 -4.87 -5.72
C VAL A 148 -6.15 -3.77 -5.32
N ILE A 149 -6.00 -2.56 -5.86
CA ILE A 149 -6.94 -1.45 -5.64
C ILE A 149 -8.31 -1.78 -6.24
N GLN A 150 -8.37 -2.22 -7.50
CA GLN A 150 -9.62 -2.56 -8.19
C GLN A 150 -10.34 -3.74 -7.55
N SER A 151 -9.60 -4.75 -7.07
CA SER A 151 -10.18 -5.92 -6.41
C SER A 151 -11.00 -5.56 -5.15
N ARG A 152 -10.72 -4.39 -4.55
CA ARG A 152 -11.38 -3.87 -3.35
C ARG A 152 -12.43 -2.79 -3.65
N THR A 153 -12.46 -2.27 -4.86
CA THR A 153 -13.42 -1.23 -5.25
C THR A 153 -14.81 -1.84 -5.37
N ARG A 154 -15.78 -1.20 -4.70
CA ARG A 154 -17.19 -1.60 -4.77
C ARG A 154 -17.76 -1.08 -6.08
N THR A 155 -18.44 -1.96 -6.83
CA THR A 155 -19.13 -1.64 -8.09
C THR A 155 -20.47 -0.94 -7.88
N ARG A 156 -20.61 -0.09 -6.84
CA ARG A 156 -21.85 0.66 -6.57
C ARG A 156 -21.83 2.00 -7.30
N LYS A 157 -23.00 2.45 -7.79
CA LYS A 157 -23.20 3.65 -8.66
C LYS A 157 -22.52 4.95 -8.18
N ASN A 158 -22.28 5.14 -6.88
CA ASN A 158 -21.77 6.40 -6.31
C ASN A 158 -20.40 6.26 -5.60
N HIS A 159 -19.57 5.30 -5.99
CA HIS A 159 -18.27 5.13 -5.34
C HIS A 159 -17.21 6.07 -5.95
N ARG A 160 -16.76 7.08 -5.17
CA ARG A 160 -15.63 7.94 -5.56
C ARG A 160 -14.37 7.08 -5.81
N PRO A 161 -13.64 7.27 -6.92
CA PRO A 161 -12.37 6.59 -7.13
C PRO A 161 -11.44 6.83 -5.94
N ARG A 162 -10.75 5.78 -5.48
CA ARG A 162 -9.76 5.93 -4.41
C ARG A 162 -8.65 6.84 -4.93
N GLU A 163 -8.17 7.77 -4.11
CA GLU A 163 -7.12 8.73 -4.48
C GLU A 163 -5.86 8.03 -5.01
N LEU A 164 -5.50 6.89 -4.42
CA LEU A 164 -4.41 6.06 -4.92
C LEU A 164 -4.66 5.50 -6.33
N ASN A 165 -5.90 5.17 -6.68
CA ASN A 165 -6.21 4.71 -8.04
C ASN A 165 -5.99 5.82 -9.05
N ILE A 166 -6.37 7.05 -8.69
CA ILE A 166 -6.14 8.25 -9.53
C ILE A 166 -4.64 8.46 -9.75
N PHE A 167 -3.82 8.31 -8.70
CA PHE A 167 -2.37 8.35 -8.81
C PHE A 167 -1.84 7.28 -9.78
N VAL A 168 -2.19 6.02 -9.55
CA VAL A 168 -1.70 4.88 -10.35
C VAL A 168 -2.13 5.00 -11.82
N ASP A 169 -3.39 5.33 -12.09
CA ASP A 169 -3.88 5.53 -13.45
C ASP A 169 -3.14 6.69 -14.14
N HIS A 170 -2.84 7.78 -13.43
CA HIS A 170 -2.03 8.87 -14.00
C HIS A 170 -0.59 8.45 -14.27
N CYS A 171 0.02 7.57 -13.47
CA CYS A 171 1.36 7.04 -13.76
C CYS A 171 1.34 6.12 -14.99
N ILE A 172 0.32 5.26 -15.12
CA ILE A 172 0.17 4.35 -16.27
C ILE A 172 -0.01 5.14 -17.57
N ASN A 173 -0.83 6.19 -17.56
CA ASN A 173 -1.09 7.04 -18.74
C ASN A 173 0.12 7.88 -19.20
N ARG A 174 1.29 7.73 -18.57
CA ARG A 174 2.55 8.33 -19.04
C ARG A 174 3.35 7.42 -19.97
N PHE A 175 3.07 6.12 -19.99
CA PHE A 175 3.66 5.21 -20.96
C PHE A 175 3.07 5.45 -22.35
N THR A 176 3.58 4.73 -23.36
CA THR A 176 3.00 4.85 -24.71
C THR A 176 1.53 4.42 -24.68
N PRO A 177 0.67 4.94 -25.58
CA PRO A 177 -0.76 4.59 -25.57
C PRO A 177 -1.02 3.07 -25.58
N ALA A 178 -0.25 2.32 -26.38
CA ALA A 178 -0.36 0.86 -26.43
C ALA A 178 0.01 0.19 -25.10
N GLU A 179 1.08 0.65 -24.44
CA GLU A 179 1.49 0.12 -23.13
C GLU A 179 0.49 0.48 -22.03
N ALA A 180 -0.03 1.71 -22.04
CA ALA A 180 -1.03 2.15 -21.08
C ALA A 180 -2.33 1.34 -21.23
N GLU A 181 -2.76 1.09 -22.47
CA GLU A 181 -3.92 0.25 -22.78
C GLU A 181 -3.73 -1.19 -22.29
N ASP A 182 -2.58 -1.80 -22.61
CA ASP A 182 -2.24 -3.15 -22.12
C ASP A 182 -2.25 -3.22 -20.58
N LEU A 183 -1.61 -2.26 -19.92
CA LEU A 183 -1.58 -2.19 -18.45
C LEU A 183 -2.98 -2.03 -17.86
N HIS A 184 -3.84 -1.21 -18.46
CA HIS A 184 -5.22 -1.03 -18.01
C HIS A 184 -6.08 -2.28 -18.26
N SER A 185 -5.93 -2.92 -19.41
CA SER A 185 -6.67 -4.13 -19.78
C SER A 185 -6.29 -5.30 -18.88
N THR A 186 -4.99 -5.63 -18.82
CA THR A 186 -4.45 -6.74 -18.03
C THR A 186 -4.76 -6.60 -16.54
N SER A 187 -4.57 -5.39 -15.97
CA SER A 187 -4.91 -5.18 -14.55
C SER A 187 -6.41 -5.33 -14.27
N SER A 188 -7.28 -4.92 -15.18
CA SER A 188 -8.73 -5.10 -15.02
C SER A 188 -9.14 -6.57 -15.06
N GLN A 189 -8.50 -7.38 -15.92
CA GLN A 189 -8.71 -8.83 -15.98
C GLN A 189 -8.23 -9.53 -14.70
N LEU A 190 -7.00 -9.26 -14.28
CA LEU A 190 -6.40 -9.86 -13.07
C LEU A 190 -7.13 -9.44 -11.78
N ALA A 191 -7.76 -8.27 -11.75
CA ALA A 191 -8.52 -7.79 -10.60
C ALA A 191 -9.70 -8.71 -10.23
N PHE A 192 -10.28 -9.45 -11.19
CA PHE A 192 -11.35 -10.41 -10.90
C PHE A 192 -10.84 -11.59 -10.08
N GLY A 193 -9.70 -12.16 -10.45
CA GLY A 193 -9.06 -13.24 -9.72
C GLY A 193 -8.67 -12.84 -8.31
N MET A 194 -7.97 -11.70 -8.17
CA MET A 194 -7.65 -11.10 -6.87
C MET A 194 -8.89 -10.83 -6.01
N LYS A 195 -10.00 -10.40 -6.61
CA LYS A 195 -11.27 -10.20 -5.90
C LYS A 195 -11.88 -11.50 -5.40
N ARG A 196 -11.78 -12.60 -6.17
CA ARG A 196 -12.20 -13.94 -5.73
C ARG A 196 -11.35 -14.40 -4.54
N ALA A 197 -10.02 -14.31 -4.63
CA ALA A 197 -9.10 -14.66 -3.56
C ALA A 197 -9.41 -13.88 -2.27
N ARG A 198 -9.60 -12.55 -2.36
CA ARG A 198 -10.00 -11.72 -1.21
C ARG A 198 -11.32 -12.17 -0.59
N LYS A 199 -12.34 -12.47 -1.40
CA LYS A 199 -13.64 -12.96 -0.88
C LYS A 199 -13.47 -14.29 -0.16
N ALA A 200 -12.67 -15.21 -0.69
CA ALA A 200 -12.40 -16.49 -0.05
C ALA A 200 -11.71 -16.30 1.31
N CYS A 201 -10.65 -15.49 1.36
CA CYS A 201 -9.92 -15.18 2.59
C CYS A 201 -10.80 -14.49 3.64
N VAL A 202 -11.62 -13.51 3.23
CA VAL A 202 -12.58 -12.85 4.15
C VAL A 202 -13.61 -13.84 4.70
N LYS A 203 -14.11 -14.76 3.86
CA LYS A 203 -15.07 -15.79 4.30
C LYS A 203 -14.44 -16.76 5.31
N ALA A 204 -13.21 -17.20 5.06
CA ALA A 204 -12.45 -18.03 6.00
C ALA A 204 -12.22 -17.29 7.33
N TYR A 205 -11.78 -16.04 7.26
CA TYR A 205 -11.60 -15.17 8.42
C TYR A 205 -12.86 -15.05 9.30
N MET A 206 -14.02 -14.84 8.68
CA MET A 206 -15.28 -14.73 9.42
C MET A 206 -15.67 -16.06 10.09
N ARG A 207 -15.49 -17.20 9.40
CA ARG A 207 -15.78 -18.53 9.94
C ARG A 207 -14.92 -18.87 11.15
N ASP A 208 -13.62 -18.60 11.08
CA ASP A 208 -12.71 -18.85 12.21
C ASP A 208 -13.09 -17.99 13.41
N ARG A 209 -13.42 -16.72 13.17
CA ARG A 209 -13.85 -15.80 14.23
C ARG A 209 -15.16 -16.23 14.90
N GLU A 210 -16.12 -16.74 14.12
CA GLU A 210 -17.37 -17.31 14.63
C GLU A 210 -17.12 -18.58 15.46
N GLY A 211 -16.29 -19.50 14.97
CA GLY A 211 -15.90 -20.70 15.68
C GLY A 211 -15.20 -20.41 17.01
N ASP A 212 -14.33 -19.40 17.04
CA ASP A 212 -13.65 -18.96 18.26
C ASP A 212 -14.61 -18.31 19.26
N ALA A 213 -15.59 -17.54 18.79
CA ALA A 213 -16.63 -16.97 19.63
C ALA A 213 -17.50 -18.07 20.28
N GLU A 214 -17.83 -19.11 19.51
CA GLU A 214 -18.59 -20.26 20.01
C GLU A 214 -17.77 -21.07 21.04
N LYS A 215 -16.50 -21.38 20.75
CA LYS A 215 -15.60 -22.07 21.70
C LYS A 215 -15.47 -21.30 23.02
N ARG A 216 -15.27 -19.98 22.96
CA ARG A 216 -15.20 -19.11 24.16
C ARG A 216 -16.51 -19.15 24.97
N SER A 217 -17.65 -19.15 24.29
CA SER A 217 -18.97 -19.25 24.93
C SER A 217 -19.16 -20.59 25.65
N ARG A 218 -18.79 -21.71 25.01
CA ARG A 218 -18.82 -23.05 25.61
C ARG A 218 -17.89 -23.16 26.83
N GLN A 219 -16.68 -22.59 26.77
CA GLN A 219 -15.75 -22.58 27.90
C GLN A 219 -16.28 -21.79 29.10
N LYS A 220 -16.90 -20.62 28.87
CA LYS A 220 -17.55 -19.84 29.95
C LYS A 220 -18.66 -20.64 30.63
N ARG A 221 -19.52 -21.31 29.86
CA ARG A 221 -20.59 -22.19 30.39
C ARG A 221 -20.02 -23.33 31.24
N ARG A 222 -18.95 -24.00 30.78
CA ARG A 222 -18.27 -25.06 31.54
C ARG A 222 -17.67 -24.55 32.86
N ARG A 223 -17.03 -23.38 32.84
CA ARG A 223 -16.47 -22.77 34.07
C ARG A 223 -17.57 -22.38 35.07
N HIS A 224 -18.69 -21.85 34.59
CA HIS A 224 -19.85 -21.53 35.44
C HIS A 224 -20.43 -22.79 36.08
N SER A 225 -20.68 -23.85 35.29
CA SER A 225 -21.20 -25.13 35.78
C SER A 225 -20.29 -25.78 36.82
N ARG A 226 -18.96 -25.71 36.66
CA ARG A 226 -18.00 -26.19 37.67
C ARG A 226 -18.03 -25.39 38.97
N ARG A 227 -18.26 -24.08 38.91
CA ARG A 227 -18.40 -23.23 40.10
C ARG A 227 -19.70 -23.52 40.87
N THR A 228 -20.81 -23.68 40.15
CA THR A 228 -22.13 -23.96 40.75
C THR A 228 -22.34 -25.41 41.16
N GLY A 229 -21.50 -26.35 40.70
CA GLY A 229 -21.56 -27.77 41.08
C GLY A 229 -20.78 -28.14 42.34
N SER A 230 -20.09 -27.19 42.99
CA SER A 230 -19.30 -27.43 44.22
C SER A 230 -20.07 -27.19 45.53
N SER A 231 -21.34 -26.80 45.45
CA SER A 231 -22.23 -26.75 46.61
C SER A 231 -22.82 -28.14 46.85
N THR A 232 -22.04 -29.01 47.47
CA THR A 232 -22.49 -30.25 48.10
C THR A 232 -23.56 -29.89 49.14
N PRO A 233 -24.79 -30.42 49.10
CA PRO A 233 -25.73 -30.21 50.17
C PRO A 233 -25.26 -31.04 51.36
N TYR A 234 -24.89 -30.36 52.45
CA TYR A 234 -24.69 -30.97 53.76
C TYR A 234 -25.98 -31.72 54.12
N ARG A 235 -25.93 -33.06 54.08
CA ARG A 235 -26.99 -33.90 54.66
C ARG A 235 -26.80 -33.89 56.17
N SER A 236 -27.68 -33.18 56.87
CA SER A 236 -27.82 -33.29 58.33
C SER A 236 -28.81 -34.40 58.66
N CYS A 237 -28.43 -35.19 59.68
CA CYS A 237 -29.10 -36.38 60.21
C CYS A 237 -30.46 -36.09 60.84
#